data_AF-A0A352BEX3-F1
#
_entry.id   AF-A0A352BEX3-F1
#
_cell.length_a   1.000
_cell.length_b   1.000
_cell.length_c   1.000
_cell.angle_alpha   90.00
_cell.angle_beta   90.00
_cell.angle_gamma   90.00
#
_symmetry.space_group_name_H-M   'P 1'
#
loop_
_entity.id
_entity.type
_entity.pdbx_description
1 polymer ?
#
loop_
_entity_poly.entity_id
_entity_poly.type
_entity_poly.pdbx_seq_one_letter_code
_entity_poly.pdbx_strand_id
1 'polypeptide(L)'
;MKLGTKINLVLIVVTVVTLTVGFWIIIGREATTIKKQVLADVDAVTQLVHQDIERMYAQIYEQKQSLQEIIDTVVRNNPKILYVEIVDTNGDVIVTTRSANIPQNKERKLEIFKKVLETKELVLDQKDEGEYYELEYHLPIFDSKKNI
;
A
#
# COMPACT_ATOMS: atom_id res chain seq x y z
N MET A 1 48.75 -46.25 -38.86
CA MET A 1 48.95 -44.82 -38.52
C MET A 1 50.42 -44.54 -38.27
N LYS A 2 50.99 -43.50 -38.89
CA LYS A 2 52.37 -43.06 -38.66
C LYS A 2 52.50 -42.47 -37.24
N LEU A 3 53.67 -42.62 -36.61
CA LEU A 3 53.93 -42.22 -35.22
C LEU A 3 53.61 -40.73 -34.97
N GLY A 4 53.96 -39.85 -35.92
CA GLY A 4 53.66 -38.42 -35.83
C GLY A 4 52.17 -38.08 -35.78
N THR A 5 51.31 -38.86 -36.46
CA THR A 5 49.85 -38.67 -36.40
C THR A 5 49.30 -39.03 -35.01
N LYS A 6 49.85 -40.04 -34.34
CA LYS A 6 49.44 -40.43 -32.98
C LYS A 6 49.83 -39.37 -31.97
N ILE A 7 51.05 -38.81 -32.07
CA ILE A 7 51.54 -37.76 -31.18
C ILE A 7 50.69 -36.49 -31.31
N ASN A 8 50.40 -36.05 -32.54
CA ASN A 8 49.56 -34.88 -32.76
C ASN A 8 48.13 -35.10 -32.23
N LEU A 9 47.57 -36.29 -32.41
CA LEU A 9 46.22 -36.59 -31.93
C LEU A 9 46.16 -36.58 -30.40
N VAL A 10 47.15 -37.18 -29.72
CA VAL A 10 47.26 -37.12 -28.24
C VAL A 10 47.39 -35.68 -27.77
N LEU A 11 48.21 -34.87 -28.44
CA LEU A 11 48.44 -33.47 -28.07
C LEU A 11 47.17 -32.63 -28.23
N ILE A 12 46.40 -32.84 -29.30
CA ILE A 12 45.10 -32.20 -29.51
C ILE A 12 44.11 -32.62 -28.42
N VAL A 13 44.01 -33.92 -28.12
CA VAL A 13 43.09 -34.42 -27.08
C VAL A 13 43.43 -33.84 -25.71
N VAL A 14 44.71 -33.83 -25.32
CA VAL A 14 45.16 -33.24 -24.06
C VAL A 14 44.87 -31.74 -24.01
N THR A 15 45.09 -31.02 -25.11
CA THR A 15 44.82 -29.58 -25.19
C THR A 15 43.32 -29.29 -25.02
N VAL A 16 42.47 -30.03 -25.74
CA VAL A 16 41.01 -29.89 -25.66
C VAL A 16 40.52 -30.20 -24.24
N VAL A 17 40.95 -31.30 -23.64
CA VAL A 17 40.57 -31.68 -22.27
C VAL A 17 40.99 -30.58 -21.26
N THR A 18 42.21 -30.07 -21.37
CA THR A 18 42.71 -29.03 -20.46
C THR A 18 41.92 -27.72 -20.61
N LEU A 19 41.62 -27.31 -21.84
CA LEU A 19 40.80 -26.13 -22.11
C LEU A 19 39.36 -26.30 -21.62
N THR A 20 38.75 -27.47 -21.80
CA THR A 20 37.39 -27.75 -21.32
C THR A 20 37.31 -27.69 -19.79
N VAL A 21 38.29 -28.27 -19.09
CA VAL A 21 38.34 -28.21 -17.61
C VAL A 21 38.55 -26.78 -17.13
N GLY A 22 39.47 -26.02 -17.74
CA GLY A 22 39.70 -24.61 -17.42
C GLY A 22 38.44 -23.76 -17.62
N PHE A 23 37.74 -23.95 -18.73
CA PHE A 23 36.49 -23.26 -19.04
C PHE A 23 35.38 -23.59 -18.03
N TRP A 24 35.25 -24.85 -17.63
CA TRP A 24 34.30 -25.28 -16.60
C TRP A 24 34.55 -24.61 -15.24
N ILE A 25 35.82 -24.49 -14.83
CA ILE A 25 36.19 -23.82 -13.57
C ILE A 25 35.82 -22.33 -13.61
N ILE A 26 36.09 -21.66 -14.74
CA ILE A 26 35.77 -20.23 -14.91
C ILE A 26 34.26 -20.02 -14.84
N ILE A 27 33.47 -20.77 -15.62
CA ILE A 27 32.01 -20.66 -15.60
C ILE A 27 31.45 -20.98 -14.21
N GLY A 28 31.95 -22.01 -13.53
CA GLY A 28 31.50 -22.34 -12.19
C GLY A 28 31.72 -21.21 -11.17
N ARG A 29 32.86 -20.51 -11.28
CA ARG A 29 33.19 -19.35 -10.43
C ARG A 29 32.31 -18.15 -10.77
N GLU A 30 32.12 -17.85 -12.05
CA GLU A 30 31.27 -16.73 -12.50
C GLU A 30 29.81 -16.97 -12.11
N ALA A 31 29.26 -18.17 -12.35
CA ALA A 31 27.90 -18.52 -11.96
C ALA A 31 27.67 -18.41 -10.45
N THR A 32 28.66 -18.81 -9.64
CA THR A 32 28.58 -18.66 -8.18
C THR A 32 28.60 -17.19 -7.76
N THR A 33 29.40 -16.36 -8.45
CA THR A 33 29.50 -14.92 -8.18
C THR A 33 28.21 -14.21 -8.55
N ILE A 34 27.66 -14.48 -9.73
CA ILE A 34 26.37 -13.94 -10.20
C ILE A 34 25.26 -14.36 -9.23
N LYS A 35 25.20 -15.63 -8.82
CA LYS A 35 24.19 -16.10 -7.87
C LYS A 35 24.27 -15.32 -6.54
N LYS A 36 25.47 -15.08 -6.02
CA LYS A 36 25.67 -14.31 -4.78
C LYS A 36 25.24 -12.85 -4.94
N GLN A 37 25.57 -12.22 -6.07
CA GLN A 37 25.17 -10.85 -6.36
C GLN A 37 23.64 -10.73 -6.45
N VAL A 38 22.99 -11.61 -7.21
CA VAL A 38 21.53 -11.64 -7.33
C VAL A 38 20.87 -11.82 -5.96
N LEU A 39 21.37 -12.71 -5.10
CA LEU A 39 20.83 -12.89 -3.76
C LEU A 39 21.00 -11.63 -2.90
N ALA A 40 22.17 -11.00 -2.94
CA ALA A 40 22.42 -9.76 -2.19
C ALA A 40 21.53 -8.61 -2.66
N ASP A 41 21.33 -8.48 -3.97
CA ASP A 41 20.45 -7.46 -4.55
C ASP A 41 18.99 -7.71 -4.16
N VAL A 42 18.53 -8.96 -4.18
CA VAL A 42 17.17 -9.32 -3.74
C VAL A 42 16.97 -9.01 -2.25
N ASP A 43 17.95 -9.33 -1.40
CA ASP A 43 17.88 -9.02 0.03
C ASP A 43 17.83 -7.49 0.25
N ALA A 44 18.65 -6.72 -0.45
CA ALA A 44 18.66 -5.26 -0.38
C ALA A 44 17.32 -4.65 -0.82
N VAL A 45 16.76 -5.12 -1.94
CA VAL A 45 15.45 -4.68 -2.44
C VAL A 45 14.36 -5.02 -1.43
N THR A 46 14.39 -6.22 -0.87
CA THR A 46 13.40 -6.65 0.14
C THR A 46 13.45 -5.77 1.38
N GLN A 47 14.65 -5.44 1.87
CA GLN A 47 14.81 -4.53 3.01
C GLN A 47 14.30 -3.12 2.71
N LEU A 48 14.62 -2.58 1.53
CA LEU A 48 14.14 -1.26 1.11
C LEU A 48 12.61 -1.21 1.03
N VAL A 49 12.01 -2.20 0.36
CA VAL A 49 10.54 -2.29 0.24
C VAL A 49 9.89 -2.41 1.60
N HIS A 50 10.45 -3.21 2.51
CA HIS A 50 9.93 -3.34 3.86
C HIS A 50 9.97 -2.01 4.62
N GLN A 51 11.10 -1.29 4.59
CA GLN A 51 11.22 0.01 5.24
C GLN A 51 10.28 1.07 4.67
N ASP A 52 10.09 1.08 3.35
CA ASP A 52 9.19 2.03 2.70
C ASP A 52 7.73 1.75 3.06
N ILE A 53 7.35 0.46 3.15
CA ILE A 53 6.04 0.05 3.63
C ILE A 53 5.83 0.51 5.08
N GLU A 54 6.79 0.27 5.98
CA GLU A 54 6.71 0.71 7.37
C GLU A 54 6.55 2.22 7.50
N ARG A 55 7.34 2.99 6.74
CA ARG A 55 7.23 4.46 6.70
C ARG A 55 5.88 4.92 6.21
N MET A 56 5.35 4.29 5.16
CA MET A 56 4.02 4.61 4.63
C MET A 56 2.93 4.37 5.68
N TYR A 57 2.98 3.24 6.40
CA TYR A 57 2.04 2.96 7.48
C TYR A 57 2.15 3.96 8.63
N ALA A 58 3.38 4.33 9.03
CA ALA A 58 3.61 5.33 10.06
C ALA A 58 3.01 6.69 9.66
N GLN A 59 3.25 7.14 8.42
CA GLN A 59 2.67 8.39 7.90
C GLN A 59 1.14 8.36 7.86
N ILE A 60 0.53 7.26 7.41
CA ILE A 60 -0.93 7.10 7.41
C ILE A 60 -1.48 7.18 8.84
N TYR A 61 -0.80 6.55 9.79
CA TYR A 61 -1.20 6.58 11.20
C TYR A 61 -1.13 7.99 11.79
N GLU A 62 -0.02 8.71 11.58
CA GLU A 62 0.15 10.10 12.04
C GLU A 62 -0.90 11.03 11.44
N GLN A 63 -1.21 10.89 10.14
CA GLN A 63 -2.26 11.67 9.48
C GLN A 63 -3.64 11.38 10.07
N LYS A 64 -3.96 10.10 10.32
CA LYS A 64 -5.21 9.70 10.97
C LYS A 64 -5.33 10.30 12.37
N GLN A 65 -4.25 10.27 13.15
CA GLN A 65 -4.22 10.84 14.49
C GLN A 65 -4.41 12.36 14.46
N SER A 66 -3.69 13.06 13.57
CA SER A 66 -3.83 14.52 13.41
C SER A 66 -5.26 14.90 13.00
N LEU A 67 -5.88 14.13 12.10
CA LEU A 67 -7.27 14.34 11.70
C LEU A 67 -8.24 14.12 12.89
N GLN A 68 -8.03 13.09 13.69
CA GLN A 68 -8.82 12.86 14.91
C GLN A 68 -8.70 14.03 15.89
N GLU A 69 -7.49 14.55 16.12
CA GLU A 69 -7.26 15.70 17.01
C GLU A 69 -7.96 16.97 16.53
N ILE A 70 -7.97 17.21 15.22
CA ILE A 70 -8.71 18.33 14.61
C ILE A 70 -10.21 18.16 14.86
N ILE A 71 -10.77 16.98 14.58
CA ILE A 71 -12.20 16.72 14.78
C ILE A 71 -12.59 16.83 16.25
N ASP A 72 -11.80 16.27 17.16
CA ASP A 72 -12.05 16.37 18.60
C ASP A 72 -12.02 17.83 19.08
N THR A 73 -11.13 18.65 18.53
CA THR A 73 -11.05 20.08 18.82
C THR A 73 -12.27 20.84 18.30
N VAL A 74 -12.70 20.55 17.07
CA VAL A 74 -13.89 21.16 16.45
C VAL A 74 -15.14 20.85 17.27
N VAL A 75 -15.34 19.59 17.65
CA VAL A 75 -16.52 19.18 18.43
C VAL A 75 -16.47 19.78 19.84
N ARG A 76 -15.31 19.79 20.49
CA ARG A 76 -15.15 20.41 21.83
C ARG A 76 -15.50 21.90 21.82
N ASN A 77 -15.15 22.62 20.75
CA ASN A 77 -15.40 24.05 20.63
C ASN A 77 -16.83 24.38 20.14
N ASN A 78 -17.58 23.39 19.66
CA ASN A 78 -18.91 23.58 19.09
C ASN A 78 -19.92 22.62 19.74
N PRO A 79 -20.53 22.99 20.89
CA PRO A 79 -21.40 22.10 21.67
C PRO A 79 -22.71 21.70 20.96
N LYS A 80 -23.01 22.29 19.80
CA LYS A 80 -24.15 21.91 18.95
C LYS A 80 -23.85 20.72 18.03
N ILE A 81 -22.58 20.35 17.87
CA ILE A 81 -22.18 19.20 17.07
C ILE A 81 -22.21 17.96 17.96
N LEU A 82 -23.15 17.06 17.70
CA LEU A 82 -23.32 15.83 18.48
C LEU A 82 -22.27 14.79 18.11
N TYR A 83 -22.00 14.63 16.81
CA TYR A 83 -20.96 13.75 16.31
C TYR A 83 -20.41 14.23 14.98
N VAL A 84 -19.21 13.74 14.65
CA VAL A 84 -18.61 13.86 13.33
C VAL A 84 -18.07 12.49 12.96
N GLU A 85 -18.34 12.08 11.72
CA GLU A 85 -17.81 10.86 11.16
C GLU A 85 -17.23 11.14 9.77
N ILE A 86 -16.00 10.69 9.56
CA ILE A 86 -15.31 10.76 8.27
C ILE A 86 -15.16 9.33 7.77
N VAL A 87 -15.74 9.08 6.60
CA VAL A 87 -15.69 7.79 5.90
C VAL A 87 -14.84 7.90 4.64
N ASP A 88 -14.17 6.82 4.28
CA ASP A 88 -13.45 6.71 3.01
C ASP A 88 -14.42 6.44 1.85
N THR A 89 -13.89 6.32 0.63
CA THR A 89 -14.67 6.03 -0.57
C THR A 89 -15.25 4.60 -0.63
N ASN A 90 -14.81 3.71 0.26
CA ASN A 90 -15.33 2.37 0.42
C ASN A 90 -16.42 2.29 1.50
N GLY A 91 -16.62 3.37 2.26
CA GLY A 91 -17.55 3.45 3.39
C GLY A 91 -16.94 3.03 4.72
N ASP A 92 -15.61 2.86 4.79
CA ASP A 92 -14.89 2.55 6.02
C ASP A 92 -14.65 3.80 6.86
N VAL A 93 -14.85 3.69 8.18
CA VAL A 93 -14.71 4.82 9.11
C VAL A 93 -13.25 5.12 9.36
N ILE A 94 -12.81 6.32 8.96
CA ILE A 94 -11.45 6.81 9.20
C ILE A 94 -11.38 7.49 10.56
N VAL A 95 -12.29 8.41 10.85
CA VAL A 95 -12.32 9.21 12.08
C VAL A 95 -13.76 9.32 12.56
N THR A 96 -13.96 9.19 13.87
CA THR A 96 -15.27 9.38 14.49
C THR A 96 -15.09 9.99 15.87
N THR A 97 -16.03 10.82 16.31
CA THR A 97 -16.05 11.22 17.71
C THR A 97 -16.55 10.06 18.58
N ARG A 98 -16.00 9.92 19.80
CA ARG A 98 -16.31 8.82 20.75
C ARG A 98 -17.79 8.62 21.09
N SER A 99 -18.69 9.50 20.65
CA SER A 99 -20.14 9.42 20.85
C SER A 99 -20.85 8.47 19.87
N ALA A 100 -20.18 7.43 19.35
CA ALA A 100 -20.72 6.46 18.39
C ALA A 100 -21.79 5.49 18.97
N ASN A 101 -22.50 5.89 20.02
CA ASN A 101 -23.67 5.18 20.54
C ASN A 101 -24.97 5.57 19.82
N ILE A 102 -24.89 6.33 18.72
CA ILE A 102 -26.06 6.62 17.88
C ILE A 102 -26.35 5.34 17.08
N PRO A 103 -27.49 4.66 17.29
CA PRO A 103 -27.85 3.47 16.52
C PRO A 103 -28.15 3.89 15.09
N GLN A 104 -27.14 3.83 14.22
CA GLN A 104 -27.34 4.10 12.80
C GLN A 104 -27.83 2.84 12.09
N ASN A 105 -28.94 2.97 11.37
CA ASN A 105 -29.38 1.94 10.45
C ASN A 105 -28.37 1.83 9.30
N LYS A 106 -27.65 0.69 9.25
CA LYS A 106 -26.59 0.43 8.27
C LYS A 106 -27.08 0.55 6.82
N GLU A 107 -28.33 0.20 6.53
CA GLU A 107 -28.89 0.29 5.18
C GLU A 107 -29.10 1.75 4.76
N ARG A 108 -29.65 2.58 5.65
CA ARG A 108 -29.83 4.03 5.43
C ARG A 108 -28.51 4.72 5.16
N LYS A 109 -27.48 4.40 5.94
CA LYS A 109 -26.13 4.97 5.78
C LYS A 109 -25.52 4.63 4.41
N LEU A 110 -25.70 3.40 3.96
CA LEU A 110 -25.24 2.97 2.63
C LEU A 110 -25.98 3.70 1.50
N GLU A 111 -27.27 3.96 1.65
CA GLU A 111 -28.06 4.73 0.67
C GLU A 111 -27.58 6.18 0.57
N ILE A 112 -27.42 6.86 1.71
CA ILE A 112 -26.92 8.23 1.75
C ILE A 112 -25.50 8.31 1.20
N PHE A 113 -24.64 7.36 1.58
CA PHE A 113 -23.27 7.28 1.08
C PHE A 113 -23.23 7.16 -0.45
N LYS A 114 -24.02 6.24 -1.03
CA LYS A 114 -24.16 6.11 -2.49
C LYS A 114 -24.64 7.42 -3.12
N LYS A 115 -25.64 8.05 -2.53
CA LYS A 115 -26.17 9.33 -3.02
C LYS A 115 -25.10 10.42 -3.03
N VAL A 116 -24.31 10.57 -1.97
CA VAL A 116 -23.21 11.55 -1.90
C VAL A 116 -22.13 11.25 -2.95
N LEU A 117 -21.80 9.97 -3.19
CA LEU A 117 -20.83 9.57 -4.22
C LEU A 117 -21.34 9.86 -5.64
N GLU A 118 -22.63 9.63 -5.90
CA GLU A 118 -23.25 9.84 -7.20
C GLU A 118 -23.46 11.33 -7.51
N THR A 119 -24.03 12.09 -6.56
CA THR A 119 -24.35 13.51 -6.77
C THR A 119 -23.14 14.40 -6.61
N LYS A 120 -22.14 13.98 -5.81
CA LYS A 120 -20.99 14.83 -5.43
C LYS A 120 -21.42 16.13 -4.75
N GLU A 121 -22.61 16.15 -4.15
CA GLU A 121 -23.19 17.31 -3.49
C GLU A 121 -23.40 17.04 -2.00
N LEU A 122 -23.61 18.13 -1.25
CA LEU A 122 -24.04 18.04 0.14
C LEU A 122 -25.41 17.38 0.22
N VAL A 123 -25.53 16.33 1.02
CA VAL A 123 -26.81 15.70 1.34
C VAL A 123 -27.18 16.04 2.77
N LEU A 124 -28.35 16.65 2.94
CA LEU A 124 -28.97 16.84 4.24
C LEU A 124 -29.91 15.67 4.50
N ASP A 125 -29.74 15.02 5.64
CA ASP A 125 -30.67 14.04 6.16
C ASP A 125 -31.28 14.55 7.47
N GLN A 126 -32.60 14.48 7.58
CA GLN A 126 -33.34 14.97 8.74
C GLN A 126 -34.11 13.81 9.33
N LYS A 127 -33.90 13.57 10.63
CA LYS A 127 -34.62 12.56 11.39
C LYS A 127 -35.49 13.26 12.43
N ASP A 128 -36.77 12.92 12.43
CA ASP A 128 -37.73 13.37 13.44
C ASP A 128 -37.67 12.40 14.63
N GLU A 129 -37.26 12.89 15.80
CA GLU A 129 -37.26 12.16 17.07
C GLU A 129 -38.44 12.58 17.97
N GLY A 130 -39.43 13.27 17.39
CA GLY A 130 -40.65 13.74 18.06
C GLY A 130 -40.45 15.05 18.82
N GLU A 131 -39.52 15.09 19.77
CA GLU A 131 -39.26 16.30 20.57
C GLU A 131 -38.20 17.22 19.95
N TYR A 132 -37.38 16.68 19.05
CA TYR A 132 -36.35 17.42 18.32
C TYR A 132 -36.10 16.79 16.94
N TYR A 133 -35.44 17.56 16.07
CA TYR A 133 -34.91 17.06 14.81
C TYR A 133 -33.41 16.83 14.94
N GLU A 134 -32.97 15.63 14.55
CA GLU A 134 -31.56 15.36 14.29
C GLU A 134 -31.27 15.69 12.82
N LEU A 135 -30.27 16.54 12.60
CA LEU A 135 -29.84 16.96 11.27
C LEU A 135 -28.45 16.39 11.01
N GLU A 136 -28.34 15.51 10.03
CA GLU A 136 -27.08 14.96 9.55
C GLU A 136 -26.68 15.66 8.24
N TYR A 137 -25.47 16.22 8.22
CA TYR A 137 -24.89 16.83 7.02
C TYR A 137 -23.81 15.91 6.46
N HIS A 138 -24.01 15.44 5.23
CA HIS A 138 -23.03 14.60 4.54
C HIS A 138 -22.33 15.45 3.47
N LEU A 139 -21.07 15.79 3.73
CA LEU A 139 -20.26 16.63 2.84
C LEU A 139 -19.24 15.77 2.10
N PRO A 140 -19.22 15.78 0.75
CA PRO A 140 -18.16 15.12 0.00
C PRO A 140 -16.86 15.91 0.13
N ILE A 141 -15.75 15.20 0.33
CA ILE A 141 -14.40 15.76 0.38
C ILE A 141 -13.70 15.44 -0.94
N PHE A 142 -13.35 16.48 -1.70
CA PHE A 142 -12.63 16.32 -2.96
C PHE A 142 -11.17 16.72 -2.81
N ASP A 143 -10.29 15.95 -3.45
CA ASP A 143 -8.91 16.38 -3.65
C ASP A 143 -8.88 17.47 -4.73
N SER A 144 -8.49 18.69 -4.34
CA SER A 144 -8.40 19.83 -5.25
C SER A 144 -7.38 19.63 -6.38
N LYS A 145 -6.54 18.58 -6.31
CA LYS A 145 -5.52 18.27 -7.32
C LYS A 145 -5.98 17.31 -8.42
N LYS A 146 -7.22 16.80 -8.37
CA LYS A 146 -7.78 15.87 -9.37
C LYS A 146 -8.94 16.45 -10.20
N ASN A 147 -8.84 17.72 -10.59
CA ASN A 147 -9.62 18.21 -11.73
C ASN A 147 -8.83 17.92 -13.02
N ILE A 148 -9.10 16.76 -13.64
CA ILE A 148 -8.85 16.50 -15.06
C ILE A 148 -10.22 16.28 -15.70
#